data_AF-A0A8J9YBS1-F1
#
_entry.id   AF-A0A8J9YBS1-F1
#
_cell.length_a   1.000
_cell.length_b   1.000
_cell.length_c   1.000
_cell.angle_alpha   90.00
_cell.angle_beta   90.00
_cell.angle_gamma   90.00
#
_symmetry.space_group_name_H-M   'P 1'
#
loop_
_entity.id
_entity.type
_entity.pdbx_description
1 polymer ?
#
loop_
_entity_poly.entity_id
_entity_poly.type
_entity_poly.pdbx_seq_one_letter_code
_entity_poly.pdbx_strand_id
1 'polypeptide(L)'
;MVFCSISNCGNSSTICNFTNKGITFHMFPKDPDIKDKWISATGKTNWFPTKYSRICSVHFTNEQFNSSTKRRTLIKSAVPTVDIWRLITATDNLQPTVTPSTSKCEFPEIVDSAGNQQLTPSISDSVQADTPREKKLRSEIIRSRVVIADQRLKIKRLQCQKKARRYSKQILKLKDLIKKLEDNRLITGEQGWCLENMNITMQDT
;
A
#
# COMPACT_ATOMS: atom_id res chain seq x y z
N MET A 1 5.76 12.70 10.80
CA MET A 1 5.20 12.92 9.45
C MET A 1 4.53 11.64 8.99
N VAL A 2 3.26 11.71 8.55
CA VAL A 2 2.47 10.53 8.12
C VAL A 2 2.22 10.64 6.62
N PHE A 3 2.40 9.54 5.90
CA PHE A 3 2.10 9.45 4.46
C PHE A 3 0.92 8.51 4.23
N CYS A 4 0.15 8.78 3.19
CA CYS A 4 -0.87 7.83 2.75
C CYS A 4 -0.24 6.53 2.27
N SER A 5 -0.85 5.40 2.64
CA SER A 5 -0.35 4.07 2.30
C SER A 5 -0.76 3.60 0.92
N ILE A 6 -1.76 4.23 0.29
CA ILE A 6 -2.21 3.91 -1.07
C ILE A 6 -1.15 4.33 -2.08
N SER A 7 -0.87 3.45 -3.03
CA SER A 7 0.09 3.70 -4.09
C SER A 7 -0.31 4.93 -4.89
N ASN A 8 0.69 5.75 -5.24
CA ASN A 8 0.52 6.99 -5.99
C ASN A 8 -0.33 8.08 -5.31
N CYS A 9 -0.66 7.93 -4.02
CA CYS A 9 -1.25 9.00 -3.24
C CYS A 9 -0.16 9.93 -2.67
N GLY A 10 -0.13 11.18 -3.14
CA GLY A 10 0.81 12.22 -2.68
C GLY A 10 0.46 12.86 -1.33
N ASN A 11 -0.65 12.46 -0.70
CA ASN A 11 -1.11 13.08 0.54
C ASN A 11 -0.21 12.70 1.71
N SER A 12 0.29 13.72 2.40
CA SER A 12 1.01 13.60 3.66
C SER A 12 0.44 14.56 4.69
N SER A 13 0.63 14.27 5.98
CA SER A 13 0.12 15.08 7.07
C SER A 13 0.67 16.51 7.10
N THR A 14 1.71 16.81 6.33
CA THR A 14 2.28 18.16 6.19
C THR A 14 1.74 18.92 4.99
N ILE A 15 1.32 18.21 3.92
CA ILE A 15 0.78 18.81 2.69
C ILE A 15 -0.74 18.96 2.79
N CYS A 16 -1.39 17.97 3.39
CA CYS A 16 -2.84 17.83 3.46
C CYS A 16 -3.20 17.45 4.90
N ASN A 17 -3.83 18.37 5.63
CA ASN A 17 -4.31 18.14 6.98
C ASN A 17 -5.76 18.64 7.12
N PHE A 18 -6.35 18.47 8.30
CA PHE A 18 -7.72 18.84 8.55
C PHE A 18 -7.95 20.36 8.40
N THR A 19 -7.01 21.18 8.86
CA THR A 19 -7.13 22.65 8.81
C THR A 19 -7.06 23.22 7.40
N ASN A 20 -6.21 22.66 6.55
CA ASN A 20 -5.93 23.24 5.23
C ASN A 20 -6.76 22.62 4.12
N LYS A 21 -7.11 21.33 4.23
CA LYS A 21 -7.82 20.57 3.18
C LYS A 21 -8.93 19.65 3.70
N GLY A 22 -9.24 19.68 5.00
CA GLY A 22 -10.22 18.76 5.60
C GLY A 22 -9.81 17.28 5.58
N ILE A 23 -8.55 16.97 5.25
CA ILE A 23 -8.08 15.59 5.08
C ILE A 23 -7.62 15.02 6.41
N THR A 24 -8.13 13.83 6.74
CA THR A 24 -7.77 13.08 7.96
C THR A 24 -7.09 11.75 7.63
N PHE A 25 -6.34 11.19 8.57
CA PHE A 25 -5.55 9.97 8.36
C PHE A 25 -5.99 8.84 9.31
N HIS A 26 -6.48 7.76 8.72
CA HIS A 26 -7.08 6.63 9.43
C HIS A 26 -6.12 5.44 9.51
N MET A 27 -6.09 4.82 10.68
CA MET A 27 -5.26 3.65 10.95
C MET A 27 -5.89 2.42 10.31
N PHE A 28 -5.05 1.44 9.95
CA PHE A 28 -5.55 0.13 9.56
C PHE A 28 -6.39 -0.49 10.68
N PRO A 29 -7.51 -1.16 10.34
CA PRO A 29 -8.37 -1.82 11.31
C PRO A 29 -7.64 -2.99 11.98
N LYS A 30 -8.17 -3.40 13.15
CA LYS A 30 -7.68 -4.56 13.89
C LYS A 30 -8.20 -5.87 13.29
N ASP A 31 -9.39 -5.83 12.72
CA ASP A 31 -10.06 -6.98 12.13
C ASP A 31 -9.30 -7.43 10.87
N PRO A 32 -8.86 -8.70 10.79
CA PRO A 32 -7.98 -9.18 9.73
C PRO A 32 -8.65 -9.09 8.35
N ASP A 33 -9.93 -9.44 8.24
CA ASP A 33 -10.64 -9.46 6.95
C ASP A 33 -10.74 -8.08 6.30
N ILE A 34 -11.06 -7.05 7.10
CA ILE A 34 -11.14 -5.67 6.62
C ILE A 34 -9.74 -5.12 6.37
N LYS A 35 -8.78 -5.49 7.23
CA LYS A 35 -7.37 -5.10 7.06
C LYS A 35 -6.80 -5.64 5.75
N ASP A 36 -7.11 -6.87 5.38
CA ASP A 36 -6.66 -7.46 4.11
C ASP A 36 -7.28 -6.76 2.91
N LYS A 37 -8.57 -6.39 2.99
CA LYS A 37 -9.20 -5.53 1.97
C LYS A 37 -8.49 -4.18 1.82
N TRP A 38 -8.09 -3.56 2.94
CA TRP A 38 -7.31 -2.31 2.89
C TRP A 38 -5.92 -2.51 2.30
N ILE A 39 -5.27 -3.65 2.58
CA ILE A 39 -3.95 -3.98 2.02
C ILE A 39 -4.07 -4.16 0.50
N SER A 40 -5.05 -4.92 0.02
CA SER A 40 -5.30 -5.09 -1.42
C SER A 40 -5.56 -3.74 -2.11
N ALA A 41 -6.35 -2.87 -1.49
CA ALA A 41 -6.63 -1.54 -2.01
C ALA A 41 -5.42 -0.59 -2.01
N THR A 42 -4.32 -0.90 -1.31
CA THR A 42 -3.12 -0.06 -1.38
C THR A 42 -2.36 -0.22 -2.70
N GLY A 43 -2.63 -1.26 -3.48
CA GLY A 43 -1.94 -1.52 -4.75
C GLY A 43 -0.44 -1.86 -4.60
N LYS A 44 0.00 -2.25 -3.40
CA LYS A 44 1.40 -2.62 -3.12
C LYS A 44 1.55 -4.13 -3.05
N THR A 45 2.37 -4.69 -3.92
CA THR A 45 2.75 -6.12 -3.87
C THR A 45 3.74 -6.38 -2.73
N ASN A 46 3.55 -7.46 -1.97
CA ASN A 46 4.46 -7.91 -0.90
C ASN A 46 4.70 -6.85 0.21
N TRP A 47 3.66 -6.10 0.57
CA TRP A 47 3.75 -5.06 1.58
C TRP A 47 2.75 -5.27 2.71
N PHE A 48 3.20 -5.04 3.94
CA PHE A 48 2.36 -5.13 5.14
C PHE A 48 2.31 -3.79 5.88
N PRO A 49 1.12 -3.37 6.35
CA PRO A 49 0.95 -2.15 7.10
C PRO A 49 1.57 -2.27 8.49
N THR A 50 2.31 -1.23 8.87
CA THR A 50 2.82 -1.06 10.22
C THR A 50 1.79 -0.35 11.10
N LYS A 51 2.01 -0.28 12.42
CA LYS A 51 1.17 0.50 13.34
C LYS A 51 1.07 2.01 12.99
N TYR A 52 2.00 2.52 12.19
CA TYR A 52 2.02 3.92 11.75
C TYR A 52 1.50 4.09 10.32
N SER A 53 1.20 3.01 9.62
CA SER A 53 0.62 3.05 8.28
C SER A 53 -0.81 3.59 8.36
N ARG A 54 -1.10 4.57 7.51
CA ARG A 54 -2.36 5.30 7.51
C ARG A 54 -2.88 5.48 6.08
N ILE A 55 -4.19 5.53 5.91
CA ILE A 55 -4.85 5.90 4.64
C ILE A 55 -5.59 7.21 4.87
N CYS A 56 -5.55 8.12 3.89
CA CYS A 56 -6.19 9.42 4.03
C CYS A 56 -7.68 9.36 3.66
N SER A 57 -8.47 10.27 4.23
CA SER A 57 -9.94 10.25 4.18
C SER A 57 -10.53 10.31 2.77
N VAL A 58 -9.79 10.80 1.78
CA VAL A 58 -10.25 10.89 0.39
C VAL A 58 -10.58 9.53 -0.22
N HIS A 59 -9.96 8.45 0.27
CA HIS A 59 -10.17 7.10 -0.27
C HIS A 59 -11.41 6.39 0.27
N PHE A 60 -12.13 7.05 1.18
CA PHE A 60 -13.34 6.55 1.80
C PHE A 60 -14.51 7.43 1.37
N THR A 61 -15.66 6.82 1.08
CA THR A 61 -16.88 7.59 0.80
C THR A 61 -17.42 8.21 2.09
N ASN A 62 -18.20 9.29 1.99
CA ASN A 62 -18.73 9.96 3.18
C ASN A 62 -19.63 9.05 4.03
N GLU A 63 -20.27 8.06 3.41
CA GLU A 63 -21.11 7.04 4.06
C GLU A 63 -20.32 6.06 4.93
N GLN A 64 -19.01 5.92 4.68
CA GLN A 64 -18.13 5.05 5.46
C GLN A 64 -17.63 5.69 6.75
N PHE A 65 -18.07 6.93 7.04
CA PHE A 65 -17.75 7.62 8.29
C PHE A 65 -18.90 7.51 9.29
N ASN A 66 -18.57 7.37 10.56
CA ASN A 66 -19.54 7.41 11.64
C ASN A 66 -20.08 8.84 11.80
N SER A 67 -21.35 9.06 11.46
CA SER A 67 -22.04 10.34 11.71
C SER A 67 -22.35 10.58 13.19
N SER A 68 -22.40 9.53 14.01
CA SER A 68 -22.78 9.62 15.42
C SER A 68 -21.64 10.04 16.36
N THR A 69 -20.39 10.08 15.89
CA THR A 69 -19.22 10.37 16.73
C THR A 69 -18.68 11.78 16.52
N LYS A 70 -18.36 12.50 17.61
CA LYS A 70 -17.72 13.83 17.57
C LYS A 70 -16.39 13.87 16.80
N ARG A 71 -15.72 12.71 16.65
CA ARG A 71 -14.49 12.55 15.87
C ARG A 71 -14.82 11.84 14.55
N ARG A 72 -14.26 12.33 13.44
CA ARG A 72 -14.39 11.69 12.12
C ARG A 72 -13.69 10.32 12.14
N THR A 73 -14.46 9.26 12.39
CA THR A 73 -13.99 7.87 12.45
C THR A 73 -14.68 7.03 11.38
N LEU A 74 -14.06 5.92 10.98
CA LEU A 74 -14.62 5.03 9.96
C LEU A 74 -15.52 3.98 10.63
N ILE A 75 -16.57 3.56 9.92
CA ILE A 75 -17.38 2.40 10.29
C ILE A 75 -16.52 1.12 10.23
N LYS A 76 -16.92 0.06 10.96
CA LYS A 76 -16.14 -1.19 11.03
C LYS A 76 -15.99 -1.89 9.68
N SER A 77 -16.97 -1.75 8.79
CA SER A 77 -16.97 -2.32 7.43
C SER A 77 -16.36 -1.39 6.37
N ALA A 78 -15.82 -0.24 6.76
CA ALA A 78 -15.26 0.72 5.82
C ALA A 78 -14.08 0.11 5.09
N VAL A 79 -14.08 0.22 3.76
CA VAL A 79 -12.97 -0.20 2.91
C VAL A 79 -12.62 0.95 1.98
N PRO A 80 -11.34 1.25 1.75
CA PRO A 80 -10.95 2.30 0.82
C PRO A 80 -11.35 1.85 -0.59
N THR A 81 -12.47 2.39 -1.06
CA THR A 81 -13.14 1.95 -2.30
C THR A 81 -12.79 2.87 -3.47
N VAL A 82 -12.25 4.06 -3.17
CA VAL A 82 -12.06 5.10 -4.18
C VAL A 82 -10.62 5.09 -4.68
N ASP A 83 -10.47 4.50 -5.86
CA ASP A 83 -9.27 4.57 -6.69
C ASP A 83 -9.23 5.94 -7.39
N ILE A 84 -8.99 7.00 -6.60
CA ILE A 84 -9.01 8.40 -7.08
C ILE A 84 -7.83 8.72 -8.01
N TRP A 85 -7.11 7.71 -8.49
CA TRP A 85 -6.16 7.87 -9.58
C TRP A 85 -6.85 8.14 -10.92
N ARG A 86 -8.11 7.72 -11.13
CA ARG A 86 -8.79 7.96 -12.42
C ARG A 86 -9.48 9.32 -12.57
N LEU A 87 -9.80 10.03 -11.49
CA LEU A 87 -10.57 11.28 -11.58
C LEU A 87 -9.71 12.54 -11.50
N ILE A 88 -8.52 12.48 -10.89
CA ILE A 88 -7.70 13.68 -10.71
C ILE A 88 -7.02 14.15 -12.02
N THR A 89 -6.87 13.27 -13.01
CA THR A 89 -6.44 13.70 -14.37
C THR A 89 -7.57 14.28 -15.22
N ALA A 90 -8.83 14.19 -14.77
CA ALA A 90 -10.00 14.63 -15.53
C ALA A 90 -10.71 15.85 -14.93
N THR A 91 -10.51 16.15 -13.64
CA THR A 91 -11.20 17.25 -12.96
C THR A 91 -10.27 18.42 -12.66
N ASP A 92 -9.75 19.06 -13.71
CA ASP A 92 -9.42 20.50 -13.67
C ASP A 92 -10.24 21.28 -14.71
N ASN A 93 -11.31 20.67 -15.25
CA ASN A 93 -12.27 21.32 -16.13
C ASN A 93 -13.68 20.78 -15.85
N LEU A 94 -14.33 21.26 -14.81
CA LEU A 94 -15.80 21.26 -14.78
C LEU A 94 -16.29 22.62 -14.28
N GLN A 95 -16.78 23.42 -15.23
CA GLN A 95 -17.78 24.42 -14.97
C GLN A 95 -19.07 23.74 -14.46
N PRO A 96 -19.83 24.38 -13.56
CA PRO A 96 -21.04 23.82 -12.99
C PRO A 96 -22.26 24.19 -13.84
N THR A 97 -22.99 23.25 -14.41
CA THR A 97 -24.38 23.50 -14.83
C THR A 97 -25.20 22.19 -14.88
N VAL A 98 -25.99 22.00 -13.81
CA VAL A 98 -27.31 21.33 -13.68
C VAL A 98 -27.74 20.20 -14.65
N THR A 99 -28.09 19.06 -14.03
CA THR A 99 -29.12 18.06 -14.43
C THR A 99 -30.50 18.70 -14.67
N PRO A 100 -31.49 18.12 -15.41
CA PRO A 100 -31.94 16.73 -15.20
C PRO A 100 -32.63 15.95 -16.38
N SER A 101 -32.87 14.65 -16.13
CA SER A 101 -33.85 13.76 -16.81
C SER A 101 -33.44 13.29 -18.22
N THR A 102 -33.69 12.08 -18.74
CA THR A 102 -34.67 11.02 -18.45
C THR A 102 -34.33 9.80 -19.34
N SER A 103 -34.85 8.63 -18.95
CA SER A 103 -35.28 7.50 -19.80
C SER A 103 -34.27 6.60 -20.55
N LYS A 104 -34.30 5.34 -20.08
CA LYS A 104 -34.44 4.06 -20.79
C LYS A 104 -33.20 3.33 -21.30
N CYS A 105 -33.05 2.14 -20.70
CA CYS A 105 -32.39 0.96 -21.20
C CYS A 105 -33.03 0.48 -22.51
N GLU A 106 -32.20 0.02 -23.44
CA GLU A 106 -32.57 -0.93 -24.47
C GLU A 106 -31.33 -1.74 -24.86
N PHE A 107 -31.47 -3.07 -24.82
CA PHE A 107 -30.52 -4.08 -25.29
C PHE A 107 -31.11 -4.70 -26.55
N PRO A 108 -30.31 -5.04 -27.57
CA PRO A 108 -30.67 -6.15 -28.45
C PRO A 108 -29.64 -7.28 -28.46
N GLU A 109 -30.20 -8.47 -28.71
CA GLU A 109 -29.70 -9.82 -28.49
C GLU A 109 -28.49 -10.29 -29.32
N ILE A 110 -27.71 -11.12 -28.62
CA ILE A 110 -26.94 -12.31 -29.00
C ILE A 110 -27.18 -12.86 -30.42
N VAL A 111 -26.10 -13.10 -31.17
CA VAL A 111 -25.98 -14.30 -32.02
C VAL A 111 -24.63 -14.99 -31.74
N ASP A 112 -24.73 -16.24 -31.28
CA ASP A 112 -23.62 -17.19 -31.15
C ASP A 112 -23.09 -17.61 -32.53
N SER A 113 -21.77 -17.67 -32.68
CA SER A 113 -21.13 -18.70 -33.51
C SER A 113 -19.66 -18.85 -33.15
N ALA A 114 -19.34 -20.07 -32.72
CA ALA A 114 -18.00 -20.56 -32.49
C ALA A 114 -17.15 -20.46 -33.77
N GLY A 115 -16.02 -19.78 -33.67
CA GLY A 115 -15.00 -19.73 -34.69
C GLY A 115 -13.69 -19.26 -34.07
N ASN A 116 -12.82 -20.21 -33.74
CA ASN A 116 -11.43 -19.98 -33.37
C ASN A 116 -10.79 -18.93 -34.31
N GLN A 117 -10.28 -17.84 -33.74
CA GLN A 117 -9.19 -17.08 -34.36
C GLN A 117 -8.49 -16.22 -33.31
N GLN A 118 -7.21 -16.55 -33.13
CA GLN A 118 -6.21 -15.81 -32.40
C GLN A 118 -6.12 -14.38 -32.93
N LEU A 119 -6.62 -13.40 -32.17
CA LEU A 119 -6.42 -11.99 -32.47
C LEU A 119 -5.03 -11.58 -32.00
N THR A 120 -4.08 -11.70 -32.92
CA THR A 120 -2.89 -10.84 -32.98
C THR A 120 -3.37 -9.37 -32.97
N PRO A 121 -2.83 -8.48 -32.12
CA PRO A 121 -3.12 -7.07 -32.26
C PRO A 121 -2.46 -6.58 -33.56
N SER A 122 -3.30 -6.29 -34.56
CA SER A 122 -2.91 -5.60 -35.79
C SER A 122 -2.21 -4.30 -35.43
N ILE A 123 -0.89 -4.29 -35.63
CA ILE A 123 -0.07 -3.09 -35.68
C ILE A 123 -0.51 -2.31 -36.91
N SER A 124 -1.35 -1.29 -36.71
CA SER A 124 -1.39 -0.15 -37.62
C SER A 124 -0.18 0.72 -37.30
N ASP A 125 0.86 0.61 -38.13
CA ASP A 125 2.02 1.49 -38.12
C ASP A 125 1.59 2.95 -38.35
N SER A 126 1.42 3.66 -37.25
CA SER A 126 1.50 5.12 -37.20
C SER A 126 2.87 5.44 -36.59
N VAL A 127 3.92 5.42 -37.42
CA VAL A 127 5.22 5.99 -37.07
C VAL A 127 5.07 7.51 -37.05
N GLN A 128 4.48 8.05 -35.98
CA GLN A 128 4.69 9.44 -35.60
C GLN A 128 6.14 9.50 -35.12
N ALA A 129 7.04 9.98 -35.97
CA ALA A 129 8.43 10.16 -35.60
C ALA A 129 8.47 11.12 -34.40
N ASP A 130 8.82 10.59 -33.21
CA ASP A 130 8.92 11.39 -31.98
C ASP A 130 9.73 12.66 -32.31
N THR A 131 9.19 13.82 -31.96
CA THR A 131 9.92 15.08 -32.06
C THR A 131 11.23 14.97 -31.25
N PRO A 132 12.31 15.69 -31.61
CA PRO A 132 13.54 15.68 -30.82
C PRO A 132 13.33 15.96 -29.32
N ARG A 133 12.29 16.75 -28.99
CA ARG A 133 11.87 17.06 -27.62
C ARG A 133 11.24 15.85 -26.92
N GLU A 134 10.38 15.09 -27.58
CA GLU A 134 9.74 13.90 -27.01
C GLU A 134 10.75 12.77 -26.77
N LYS A 135 11.71 12.57 -27.69
CA LYS A 135 12.81 11.61 -27.50
C LYS A 135 13.65 11.95 -26.27
N LYS A 136 13.95 13.24 -26.06
CA LYS A 136 14.67 13.72 -24.88
C LYS A 136 13.85 13.49 -23.60
N LEU A 137 12.56 13.79 -23.61
CA LEU A 137 11.67 13.57 -22.46
C LEU A 137 11.56 12.08 -22.10
N ARG A 138 11.36 11.19 -23.09
CA ARG A 138 11.34 9.74 -22.88
C ARG A 138 12.65 9.24 -22.27
N SER A 139 13.78 9.69 -22.79
CA SER A 139 15.11 9.33 -22.29
C SER A 139 15.31 9.76 -20.83
N GLU A 140 14.86 10.97 -20.49
CA GLU A 140 14.93 11.50 -19.11
C GLU A 140 14.01 10.72 -18.15
N ILE A 141 12.81 10.34 -18.60
CA ILE A 141 11.89 9.48 -17.82
C ILE A 141 12.53 8.12 -17.55
N ILE A 142 13.15 7.51 -18.56
CA ILE A 142 13.83 6.21 -18.41
C ILE A 142 14.99 6.34 -17.41
N ARG A 143 15.84 7.37 -17.57
CA ARG A 143 16.95 7.67 -16.64
C ARG A 143 16.45 7.85 -15.20
N SER A 144 15.40 8.65 -15.02
CA SER A 144 14.76 8.88 -13.72
C SER A 144 14.23 7.59 -13.11
N ARG A 145 13.61 6.71 -13.91
CA ARG A 145 13.11 5.41 -13.44
C ARG A 145 14.23 4.50 -12.92
N VAL A 146 15.37 4.46 -13.62
CA VAL A 146 16.54 3.67 -13.20
C VAL A 146 17.08 4.18 -11.86
N VAL A 147 17.24 5.50 -11.71
CA VAL A 147 17.72 6.11 -10.45
C VAL A 147 16.76 5.80 -9.30
N ILE A 148 15.45 5.92 -9.53
CA ILE A 148 14.44 5.59 -8.51
C ILE A 148 14.51 4.10 -8.11
N ALA A 149 14.72 3.20 -9.07
CA ALA A 149 14.86 1.77 -8.80
C ALA A 149 16.09 1.47 -7.93
N ASP A 150 17.24 2.07 -8.24
CA ASP A 150 18.47 1.94 -7.44
C ASP A 150 18.29 2.47 -6.01
N GLN A 151 17.70 3.66 -5.86
CA GLN A 151 17.38 4.23 -4.55
C GLN A 151 16.45 3.32 -3.73
N ARG A 152 15.44 2.71 -4.37
CA ARG A 152 14.55 1.74 -3.72
C ARG A 152 15.32 0.51 -3.21
N LEU A 153 16.25 -0.03 -4.00
CA LEU A 153 17.10 -1.14 -3.58
C LEU A 153 18.01 -0.75 -2.40
N LYS A 154 18.62 0.44 -2.45
CA LYS A 154 19.44 0.98 -1.36
C LYS A 154 18.65 1.10 -0.06
N ILE A 155 17.42 1.63 -0.13
CA ILE A 155 16.52 1.74 1.03
C ILE A 155 16.20 0.33 1.59
N LYS A 156 15.84 -0.63 0.73
CA LYS A 156 15.57 -2.02 1.18
C LYS A 156 16.79 -2.63 1.89
N ARG A 157 18.00 -2.45 1.33
CA ARG A 157 19.25 -2.95 1.94
C ARG A 157 19.50 -2.34 3.32
N LEU A 158 19.36 -1.02 3.45
CA LEU A 158 19.54 -0.32 4.73
C LEU A 158 18.49 -0.73 5.76
N GLN A 159 17.24 -0.95 5.34
CA GLN A 159 16.18 -1.45 6.23
C GLN A 159 16.49 -2.87 6.72
N CYS A 160 16.93 -3.76 5.83
CA CYS A 160 17.35 -5.11 6.18
C CYS A 160 18.52 -5.10 7.18
N GLN A 161 19.56 -4.30 6.92
CA GLN A 161 20.70 -4.15 7.81
C GLN A 161 20.31 -3.62 9.20
N LYS A 162 19.44 -2.60 9.27
CA LYS A 162 18.92 -2.07 10.54
C LYS A 162 18.11 -3.12 11.30
N LYS A 163 17.30 -3.93 10.60
CA LYS A 163 16.51 -5.01 11.20
C LYS A 163 17.41 -6.09 11.79
N ALA A 164 18.41 -6.56 11.04
CA ALA A 164 19.40 -7.53 11.49
C ALA A 164 20.15 -7.03 12.75
N ARG A 165 20.60 -5.77 12.76
CA ARG A 165 21.25 -5.16 13.93
C ARG A 165 20.36 -5.16 15.18
N ARG A 166 19.06 -4.89 15.04
CA ARG A 166 18.12 -4.91 16.18
C ARG A 166 17.94 -6.31 16.73
N TYR A 167 17.75 -7.31 15.85
CA TYR A 167 17.63 -8.70 16.28
C TYR A 167 18.90 -9.22 16.94
N SER A 168 20.07 -8.92 16.36
CA SER A 168 21.35 -9.25 16.99
C SER A 168 21.48 -8.66 18.40
N LYS A 169 21.11 -7.38 18.60
CA LYS A 169 21.08 -6.77 19.95
C LYS A 169 20.07 -7.45 20.87
N GLN A 170 18.90 -7.82 20.36
CA GLN A 170 17.88 -8.50 21.16
C GLN A 170 18.35 -9.89 21.59
N ILE A 171 18.98 -10.65 20.69
CA ILE A 171 19.57 -11.96 20.99
C ILE A 171 20.62 -11.82 22.08
N LEU A 172 21.54 -10.85 21.97
CA LEU A 172 22.55 -10.61 23.01
C LEU A 172 21.92 -10.28 24.38
N LYS A 173 20.86 -9.46 24.40
CA LYS A 173 20.13 -9.18 25.65
C LYS A 173 19.47 -10.42 26.24
N LEU A 174 18.87 -11.26 25.42
CA LEU A 174 18.24 -12.50 25.87
C LEU A 174 19.29 -13.49 26.41
N LYS A 175 20.45 -13.61 25.75
CA LYS A 175 21.57 -14.41 26.23
C LYS A 175 22.09 -13.92 27.59
N ASP A 176 22.23 -12.61 27.76
CA ASP A 176 22.64 -12.01 29.04
C ASP A 176 21.62 -12.26 30.16
N LEU A 177 20.32 -12.23 29.84
CA LEU A 177 19.27 -12.58 30.78
C LEU A 177 19.32 -14.06 31.18
N ILE A 178 19.50 -14.98 30.23
CA ILE A 178 19.66 -16.42 30.51
C ILE A 178 20.84 -16.64 31.46
N LYS A 179 22.00 -16.05 31.15
CA LYS A 179 23.19 -16.14 32.00
C LYS A 179 22.93 -15.62 33.42
N LYS A 180 22.24 -14.49 33.57
CA LYS A 180 21.85 -13.96 34.88
C LYS A 180 20.92 -14.89 35.65
N LEU A 181 20.03 -15.62 34.97
CA LEU A 181 19.18 -16.61 35.62
C LEU A 181 19.98 -17.82 36.10
N GLU A 182 20.97 -18.27 35.32
CA GLU A 182 21.91 -19.34 35.70
C GLU A 182 22.78 -18.93 36.90
N ASP A 183 23.37 -17.72 36.86
CA ASP A 183 24.21 -17.19 37.93
C ASP A 183 23.44 -17.08 39.27
N ASN A 184 22.15 -16.74 39.19
CA ASN A 184 21.24 -16.69 40.35
C ASN A 184 20.65 -18.06 40.74
N ARG A 185 21.07 -19.15 40.07
CA ARG A 185 20.58 -20.53 40.29
C ARG A 185 19.06 -20.68 40.16
N LEU A 186 18.42 -19.82 39.39
CA LEU A 186 16.97 -19.89 39.11
C LEU A 186 16.66 -20.91 38.01
N ILE A 187 17.65 -21.28 37.20
CA ILE A 187 17.58 -22.31 36.18
C ILE A 187 18.86 -23.17 36.21
N THR A 188 18.76 -24.44 35.82
CA THR A 188 19.93 -25.31 35.64
C THR A 188 20.65 -24.99 34.32
N GLY A 189 21.93 -25.31 34.21
CA GLY A 189 22.68 -25.11 32.96
C GLY A 189 22.11 -25.90 31.77
N GLU A 190 21.46 -27.03 32.03
CA GLU A 190 20.70 -27.79 31.03
C GLU A 190 19.47 -27.01 30.55
N GLN A 191 18.71 -26.41 31.48
CA GLN A 191 17.56 -25.56 31.14
C GLN A 191 17.99 -24.30 30.37
N GLY A 192 19.10 -23.67 30.73
CA GLY A 192 19.65 -22.52 30.01
C GLY A 192 20.10 -22.88 28.59
N TRP A 193 20.79 -24.01 28.43
CA TRP A 193 21.19 -24.54 27.12
C TRP A 193 19.98 -24.86 26.23
N CYS A 194 18.90 -25.42 26.78
CA CYS A 194 17.66 -25.66 26.05
C CYS A 194 17.03 -24.35 25.56
N LEU A 195 17.01 -23.29 26.39
CA LEU A 195 16.45 -21.98 26.02
C LEU A 195 17.25 -21.28 24.91
N GLU A 196 18.57 -21.47 24.88
CA GLU A 196 19.42 -20.88 23.84
C GLU A 196 19.24 -21.56 22.47
N ASN A 197 18.80 -22.83 22.46
CA ASN A 197 18.70 -23.67 21.26
C ASN A 197 17.25 -24.03 20.87
N MET A 198 16.24 -23.41 21.48
CA MET A 198 14.81 -23.75 21.38
C MET A 198 14.17 -23.58 19.97
N ASN A 199 14.97 -23.33 18.92
CA ASN A 199 14.47 -23.00 17.58
C ASN A 199 15.11 -23.81 16.42
N ILE A 200 15.71 -24.97 16.70
CA ILE A 200 16.26 -25.87 15.66
C ILE A 200 15.24 -26.95 15.22
N THR A 201 14.16 -27.20 15.98
CA THR A 201 13.30 -28.39 15.78
C THR A 201 11.98 -28.16 15.01
N MET A 202 11.79 -27.05 14.29
CA MET A 202 10.53 -26.78 13.55
C MET A 202 10.73 -26.44 12.06
N GLN A 203 11.67 -27.10 11.38
CA GLN A 203 11.80 -27.01 9.92
C GLN A 203 11.96 -28.33 9.16
N ASP A 204 11.99 -29.49 9.84
CA ASP A 204 12.07 -30.81 9.18
C ASP A 204 10.83 -31.66 9.47
N THR A 205 9.67 -31.26 8.92
CA THR A 205 8.52 -32.15 8.64
C THR A 205 7.66 -31.56 7.53
#